data_AF-A0A953LRJ0-F1
#
_entry.id   AF-A0A953LRJ0-F1
#
_cell.length_a   1.000
_cell.length_b   1.000
_cell.length_c   1.000
_cell.angle_alpha   90.00
_cell.angle_beta   90.00
_cell.angle_gamma   90.00
#
_symmetry.space_group_name_H-M   'P 1'
#
loop_
_entity.id
_entity.type
_entity.pdbx_description
1 polymer ?
#
loop_
_entity_poly.entity_id
_entity_poly.type
_entity_poly.pdbx_seq_one_letter_code
_entity_poly.pdbx_strand_id
1 'polypeptide(L)' 'MMYLALSYDHRIVDGREAVTFLLRVKENLEDPARIVLDL' A
#
# COMPACT_ATOMS: atom_id res chain seq x y z
N MET A 1 6.16 -14.53 3.58
CA MET A 1 5.28 -13.80 4.52
C MET A 1 6.07 -12.65 5.12
N MET A 2 5.59 -11.41 4.96
CA MET A 2 6.27 -10.18 5.38
C MET A 2 5.27 -9.31 6.14
N TYR A 3 5.73 -8.59 7.17
CA TYR A 3 4.91 -7.67 7.94
C TYR A 3 5.23 -6.23 7.52
N LEU A 4 4.18 -5.48 7.17
CA LEU A 4 4.26 -4.05 6.85
C LEU A 4 3.41 -3.27 7.85
N ALA A 5 3.90 -2.10 8.25
CA ALA A 5 3.18 -1.18 9.12
C ALA A 5 3.17 0.21 8.49
N LEU A 6 2.02 0.88 8.54
CA LEU A 6 1.84 2.24 8.08
C LEU A 6 1.27 3.08 9.22
N SER A 7 1.96 4.15 9.58
CA SER A 7 1.44 5.21 10.43
C SER A 7 1.05 6.39 9.54
N TYR A 8 -0.14 6.95 9.77
CA TYR A 8 -0.68 8.07 9.00
C TYR A 8 -1.38 9.07 9.93
N ASP A 9 -1.55 10.32 9.49
CA ASP A 9 -2.30 11.33 10.22
C ASP A 9 -3.79 11.21 9.91
N HIS A 10 -4.56 10.67 10.85
CA HIS A 10 -6.01 10.45 10.71
C HIS A 10 -6.83 11.74 10.59
N ARG A 11 -6.25 12.91 10.88
CA ARG A 11 -6.92 14.20 10.69
C ARG A 11 -6.96 14.62 9.21
N ILE A 12 -6.10 14.01 8.39
CA ILE A 12 -5.88 14.39 7.00
C ILE A 12 -6.23 13.23 6.06
N VAL A 13 -5.90 11.99 6.44
CA VAL A 13 -6.07 10.79 5.61
C VAL A 13 -7.07 9.85 6.26
N ASP A 14 -8.03 9.36 5.49
CA ASP A 14 -8.99 8.38 5.97
C ASP A 14 -8.36 6.98 6.12
N GLY A 15 -8.87 6.19 7.06
CA GLY A 15 -8.39 4.83 7.31
C GLY A 15 -8.53 3.92 6.08
N ARG A 16 -9.56 4.13 5.25
CA ARG A 16 -9.71 3.39 3.98
C ARG A 16 -8.57 3.71 3.03
N GLU A 17 -8.25 4.98 2.84
CA GLU A 17 -7.18 5.42 1.94
C GLU A 17 -5.82 4.86 2.40
N ALA A 18 -5.54 4.91 3.70
CA ALA A 18 -4.32 4.36 4.27
C ALA A 18 -4.20 2.83 4.05
N VAL A 19 -5.29 2.08 4.24
CA VAL A 19 -5.31 0.63 4.01
C VAL A 19 -5.16 0.29 2.53
N THR A 20 -5.86 1.00 1.64
CA THR A 20 -5.75 0.81 0.19
C THR A 20 -4.33 1.10 -0.30
N PHE A 21 -3.70 2.16 0.21
CA PHE A 21 -2.31 2.47 -0.09
C PHE A 21 -1.37 1.33 0.36
N LEU A 22 -1.50 0.88 1.61
CA LEU A 22 -0.64 -0.18 2.15
C LEU A 22 -0.82 -1.50 1.39
N LEU A 23 -2.04 -1.82 0.97
CA LEU A 23 -2.32 -2.98 0.12
C LEU A 23 -1.63 -2.87 -1.24
N ARG A 24 -1.69 -1.70 -1.88
CA ARG A 24 -1.04 -1.46 -3.18
C ARG A 24 0.49 -1.58 -3.08
N VAL A 25 1.07 -1.07 -2.00
CA VAL A 25 2.50 -1.26 -1.70
C VAL A 25 2.83 -2.74 -1.53
N LYS A 26 2.04 -3.48 -0.75
CA LYS A 26 2.23 -4.91 -0.56
C LYS A 26 2.19 -5.66 -1.90
N GLU A 27 1.18 -5.41 -2.73
CA GLU A 27 1.01 -6.09 -4.03
C GLU A 27 2.19 -5.82 -4.97
N ASN A 28 2.68 -4.58 -5.02
CA ASN A 28 3.85 -4.22 -5.82
C ASN A 28 5.16 -4.87 -5.32
N LEU A 29 5.27 -5.13 -4.02
CA LEU A 29 6.41 -5.86 -3.45
C LEU A 29 6.32 -7.38 -3.69
N GLU A 30 5.10 -7.93 -3.77
CA GLU A 30 4.86 -9.35 -4.05
C GLU A 30 4.93 -9.67 -5.55
N ASP A 31 4.54 -8.72 -6.42
CA ASP A 31 4.60 -8.82 -7.88
C ASP A 31 5.15 -7.53 -8.52
N PRO A 32 6.49 -7.40 -8.61
CA PRO A 32 7.15 -6.21 -9.17
C PRO A 32 6.79 -5.91 -10.63
N ALA A 33 6.27 -6.88 -11.38
CA ALA A 33 5.87 -6.68 -12.77
C ALA A 33 4.72 -5.65 -12.90
N ARG A 34 3.88 -5.51 -11.86
CA ARG A 34 2.81 -4.51 -11.80
C ARG A 34 3.34 -3.07 -11.86
N ILE A 35 4.49 -2.81 -11.23
CA ILE A 35 5.14 -1.50 -11.27
C ILE A 35 5.61 -1.17 -12.68
N VAL A 36 6.12 -2.16 -13.41
CA VAL A 36 6.68 -1.99 -14.75
C VAL A 36 5.59 -1.79 -15.80
N LEU A 37 4.43 -2.43 -15.61
CA LEU A 37 3.31 -2.42 -16.55
C LEU A 37 2.24 -1.35 -16.22
N ASP A 38 2.43 -0.58 -15.14
CA ASP A 38 1.49 0.44 -14.65
C ASP A 38 0.05 -0.10 -14.47
N LEU A 39 -0.04 -1.36 -14.00
CA LEU A 39 -1.30 -2.11 -13.79
C LEU A 39 -1.94 -1.84 -12.42
#